data_AF-A0A0H2YA88-F1
#
_entry.id   AF-A0A0H2YA88-F1
#
_cell.length_a   1.000
_cell.length_b   1.000
_cell.length_c   1.000
_cell.angle_alpha   90.00
_cell.angle_beta   90.00
_cell.angle_gamma   90.00
#
_symmetry.space_group_name_H-M   'P 1'
#
loop_
_entity.id
_entity.type
_entity.pdbx_description
1 polymer ?
#
loop_
_entity_poly.entity_id
_entity_poly.type
_entity_poly.pdbx_seq_one_letter_code
_entity_poly.pdbx_strand_id
1 'polypeptide(L)'
;MIGFGCYGFTAHLASDEPTAKGAISALNPRSWIFLSMIWRFGSMKHPFSTRLAAVQHYLSGKATLRETARQFSVGKSPLTRWIRAFRRQGEAGLEHHLSRTYTPEFRLCVVRYMMANRCSAADASAHFNIPNETIIQNWMKRYREGGKEALNPSKTGPTMPKDKYEHDSKPFSEMTHAELEKELEYLRAENAYLKKRKALREEKALREQQKKLSTTDEK
;
A
#
# COMPACT_ATOMS: atom_id res chain seq x y z
N MET A 1 44.18 10.25 68.40
CA MET A 1 42.99 9.78 69.13
C MET A 1 42.24 11.01 69.61
N ILE A 2 41.29 11.47 68.80
CA ILE A 2 40.40 12.63 68.96
C ILE A 2 39.20 12.22 68.09
N GLY A 3 37.92 12.19 68.48
CA GLY A 3 37.21 12.77 69.60
C GLY A 3 35.97 13.49 69.04
N PHE A 4 34.78 12.95 69.34
CA PHE A 4 33.45 13.59 69.38
C PHE A 4 32.69 13.94 68.09
N GLY A 5 31.37 13.69 68.15
CA GLY A 5 30.37 14.63 67.62
C GLY A 5 29.17 14.02 66.90
N CYS A 6 28.19 13.49 67.64
CA CYS A 6 26.81 13.32 67.14
C CYS A 6 26.22 14.67 66.76
N TYR A 7 25.53 14.80 65.63
CA TYR A 7 24.27 15.55 65.52
C TYR A 7 23.46 15.01 64.33
N GLY A 8 22.26 14.55 64.62
CA GLY A 8 21.24 14.30 63.61
C GLY A 8 20.69 15.62 63.08
N PHE A 9 20.45 15.68 61.77
CA PHE A 9 19.55 16.63 61.18
C PHE A 9 18.74 15.95 60.09
N THR A 10 17.43 16.00 60.27
CA THR A 10 16.37 15.46 59.42
C THR A 10 16.28 16.22 58.09
N ALA A 11 16.30 15.51 56.96
CA ALA A 11 15.91 16.07 55.67
C ALA A 11 15.06 15.05 54.89
N HIS A 12 13.74 15.24 55.00
CA HIS A 12 12.70 15.08 53.98
C HIS A 12 12.90 14.02 52.87
N LEU A 13 12.21 12.89 53.02
CA LEU A 13 11.90 11.94 51.95
C LEU A 13 10.89 12.57 50.98
N ALA A 14 11.33 12.92 49.78
CA ALA A 14 10.48 13.11 48.61
C ALA A 14 11.03 12.21 47.49
N SER A 15 10.57 10.96 47.48
CA SER A 15 10.76 10.06 46.34
C SER A 15 9.64 10.31 45.35
N ASP A 16 9.83 11.28 44.46
CA ASP A 16 8.99 11.43 43.26
C ASP A 16 9.48 10.45 42.18
N GLU A 17 8.59 9.57 41.73
CA GLU A 17 8.76 8.72 40.55
C GLU A 17 9.08 9.56 39.30
N PRO A 18 10.06 9.17 38.45
CA PRO A 18 10.27 9.80 37.16
C PRO A 18 9.18 9.35 36.17
N THR A 19 8.18 10.21 35.98
CA THR A 19 7.15 10.05 34.93
C THR A 19 7.78 10.05 33.52
N ALA A 20 7.27 9.14 32.68
CA ALA A 20 7.73 8.72 31.36
C ALA A 20 7.71 9.79 30.23
N LYS A 21 8.12 11.03 30.51
CA LYS A 21 8.13 12.14 29.53
C LYS A 21 9.53 12.50 29.00
N GLY A 22 10.59 11.89 29.52
CA GLY A 22 11.98 12.21 29.15
C GLY A 22 12.60 11.40 28.00
N ALA A 23 11.93 10.36 27.49
CA ALA A 23 12.58 9.38 26.59
C ALA A 23 12.41 9.65 25.07
N ILE A 24 11.88 10.82 24.66
CA ILE A 24 11.65 11.12 23.23
C ILE A 24 12.82 11.92 22.61
N SER A 25 13.72 12.50 23.42
CA SER A 25 14.80 13.36 22.91
C SER A 25 16.03 12.63 22.35
N ALA A 26 16.01 11.29 22.26
CA ALA A 26 17.17 10.50 21.82
C ALA A 26 17.00 9.76 20.48
N LEU A 27 16.23 10.31 19.53
CA LEU A 27 16.14 9.76 18.17
C LEU A 27 16.87 10.65 17.15
N ASN A 28 18.06 10.17 16.80
CA ASN A 28 18.96 10.72 15.78
C ASN A 28 18.22 10.96 14.42
N PRO A 29 18.33 12.15 13.81
CA PRO A 29 17.58 12.53 12.60
C PRO A 29 17.90 11.68 11.34
N ARG A 30 18.93 10.83 11.36
CA ARG A 30 19.18 9.85 10.29
C ARG A 30 18.24 8.64 10.31
N SER A 31 17.51 8.37 11.41
CA SER A 31 16.56 7.25 11.46
C SER A 31 15.23 7.55 10.76
N TRP A 32 14.93 8.82 10.49
CA TRP A 32 13.71 9.25 9.80
C TRP A 32 13.80 9.08 8.28
N ILE A 33 15.01 9.06 7.71
CA ILE A 33 15.24 8.64 6.32
C ILE A 33 15.00 7.14 6.19
N PHE A 34 15.47 6.34 7.16
CA PHE A 34 15.24 4.90 7.19
C PHE A 34 13.75 4.55 7.40
N LEU A 35 13.04 5.22 8.32
CA LEU A 35 11.60 5.03 8.49
C LEU A 35 10.79 5.55 7.30
N SER A 36 11.17 6.67 6.67
CA SER A 36 10.48 7.18 5.47
C SER A 36 10.77 6.36 4.21
N MET A 37 11.95 5.72 4.10
CA MET A 37 12.22 4.71 3.08
C MET A 37 11.36 3.46 3.27
N ILE A 38 11.23 2.98 4.51
CA ILE A 38 10.40 1.81 4.85
C ILE A 38 8.90 2.10 4.63
N TRP A 39 8.46 3.37 4.70
CA TRP A 39 7.06 3.75 4.43
C TRP A 39 6.79 4.10 2.96
N ARG A 40 7.77 4.63 2.22
CA ARG A 40 7.67 4.91 0.77
C ARG A 40 7.81 3.65 -0.08
N PHE A 41 8.52 2.63 0.40
CA PHE A 41 8.49 1.28 -0.14
C PHE A 41 7.52 0.43 0.69
N GLY A 42 6.22 0.56 0.42
CA GLY A 42 5.22 -0.33 1.00
C GLY A 42 5.70 -1.78 0.90
N SER A 43 5.84 -2.44 2.05
CA SER A 43 6.45 -3.76 2.20
C SER A 43 6.03 -4.70 1.08
N MET A 44 6.94 -4.92 0.11
CA MET A 44 6.68 -5.85 -0.99
C MET A 44 6.52 -7.23 -0.37
N LYS A 45 5.31 -7.80 -0.45
CA LYS A 45 4.96 -9.10 0.16
C LYS A 45 6.01 -10.19 -0.10
N HIS A 46 6.67 -10.15 -1.26
CA HIS A 46 7.78 -11.02 -1.60
C HIS A 46 8.90 -10.22 -2.30
N PRO A 47 10.04 -9.93 -1.63
CA PRO A 47 11.17 -9.24 -2.26
C PRO A 47 11.82 -10.12 -3.34
N PHE A 48 12.64 -9.53 -4.20
CA PHE A 48 13.30 -10.25 -5.31
C PHE A 48 14.12 -11.45 -4.81
N SER A 49 14.90 -11.28 -3.74
CA SER A 49 15.71 -12.35 -3.14
C SER A 49 14.87 -13.57 -2.72
N THR A 50 13.72 -13.35 -2.07
CA THR A 50 12.80 -14.43 -1.68
C THR A 50 12.23 -15.15 -2.90
N ARG A 51 11.91 -14.41 -3.97
CA ARG A 51 11.38 -14.99 -5.22
C ARG A 51 12.43 -15.84 -5.92
N LEU A 52 13.66 -15.34 -6.02
CA LEU A 52 14.79 -16.07 -6.61
C LEU A 52 15.10 -17.34 -5.83
N ALA A 53 15.22 -17.26 -4.50
CA ALA A 53 15.48 -18.41 -3.63
C ALA A 53 14.38 -19.48 -3.74
N ALA A 54 13.11 -19.07 -3.77
CA ALA A 54 11.99 -20.00 -3.93
C ALA A 54 12.03 -20.73 -5.29
N VAL A 55 12.34 -20.01 -6.37
CA VAL A 55 12.46 -20.63 -7.71
C VAL A 55 13.66 -21.57 -7.78
N GLN A 56 14.83 -21.16 -7.30
CA GLN A 56 16.03 -22.01 -7.27
C GLN A 56 15.82 -23.27 -6.42
N HIS A 57 15.15 -23.13 -5.27
CA HIS A 57 14.81 -24.27 -4.42
C HIS A 57 13.93 -25.29 -5.17
N TYR A 58 12.90 -24.83 -5.88
CA TYR A 58 12.07 -25.72 -6.70
C TYR A 58 12.86 -26.35 -7.85
N LEU A 59 13.72 -25.58 -8.52
CA LEU A 59 14.54 -26.08 -9.64
C LEU A 59 15.63 -27.05 -9.20
N SER A 60 16.02 -27.06 -7.92
CA SER A 60 16.95 -28.04 -7.36
C SER A 60 16.41 -29.48 -7.38
N GLY A 61 15.11 -29.66 -7.63
CA GLY A 61 14.46 -30.97 -7.70
C GLY A 61 14.21 -31.64 -6.35
N LYS A 62 14.67 -31.03 -5.24
CA LYS A 62 14.61 -31.61 -3.88
C LYS A 62 13.26 -31.47 -3.18
N ALA A 63 12.36 -30.64 -3.71
CA ALA A 63 11.08 -30.35 -3.10
C ALA A 63 9.98 -30.17 -4.15
N THR A 64 8.77 -30.56 -3.77
CA THR A 64 7.57 -30.31 -4.58
C THR A 64 7.21 -28.81 -4.58
N LEU A 65 6.35 -28.43 -5.53
CA LEU A 65 5.79 -27.07 -5.59
C LEU A 65 5.09 -26.68 -4.29
N ARG A 66 4.41 -27.63 -3.63
CA ARG A 66 3.65 -27.39 -2.39
C ARG A 66 4.59 -27.17 -1.20
N GLU A 67 5.65 -27.96 -1.10
CA GLU A 67 6.65 -27.83 -0.04
C GLU A 67 7.40 -26.51 -0.17
N THR A 68 7.85 -26.18 -1.38
CA THR A 68 8.53 -24.91 -1.66
C THR A 68 7.60 -23.72 -1.34
N ALA A 69 6.33 -23.77 -1.75
CA ALA A 69 5.35 -22.73 -1.42
C ALA A 69 5.21 -22.53 0.11
N ARG A 70 5.17 -23.61 0.89
CA ARG A 70 5.08 -23.55 2.36
C ARG A 70 6.36 -22.99 2.98
N GLN A 71 7.52 -23.47 2.55
CA GLN A 71 8.82 -23.07 3.11
C GLN A 71 9.09 -21.57 2.96
N PHE A 72 8.67 -20.97 1.84
CA PHE A 72 8.84 -19.54 1.57
C PHE A 72 7.60 -18.71 1.93
N SER A 73 6.56 -19.31 2.55
CA SER A 73 5.29 -18.65 2.88
C SER A 73 4.65 -17.93 1.68
N VAL A 74 4.66 -18.58 0.52
CA VAL A 74 4.13 -18.06 -0.75
C VAL A 74 2.96 -18.92 -1.21
N GLY A 75 1.95 -18.31 -1.83
CA GLY A 75 0.90 -19.06 -2.53
C GLY A 75 1.44 -19.88 -3.71
N LYS A 76 0.78 -21.00 -4.05
CA LYS A 76 1.14 -21.84 -5.20
C LYS A 76 1.09 -21.08 -6.53
N SER A 77 0.10 -20.21 -6.72
CA SER A 77 -0.08 -19.49 -7.99
C SER A 77 1.04 -18.46 -8.25
N PRO A 78 1.41 -17.59 -7.27
CA PRO A 78 2.60 -16.74 -7.42
C PRO A 78 3.88 -17.52 -7.71
N LEU A 79 4.13 -18.62 -6.97
CA LEU A 79 5.32 -19.45 -7.19
C LEU A 79 5.34 -20.07 -8.59
N THR A 80 4.21 -20.61 -9.05
CA THR A 80 4.08 -21.14 -10.42
C THR A 80 4.39 -20.08 -11.47
N ARG A 81 3.91 -18.85 -11.25
CA ARG A 81 4.17 -17.73 -12.15
C ARG A 81 5.66 -17.35 -12.19
N TRP A 82 6.32 -17.28 -11.04
CA TRP A 82 7.75 -16.99 -10.96
C TRP A 82 8.59 -18.07 -11.66
N ILE A 83 8.26 -19.35 -11.47
CA ILE A 83 8.93 -20.47 -12.15
C ILE A 83 8.78 -20.34 -13.67
N ARG A 84 7.57 -20.03 -14.15
CA ARG A 84 7.31 -19.83 -15.60
C ARG A 84 8.08 -18.64 -16.16
N ALA A 85 8.10 -17.51 -15.45
CA ALA A 85 8.85 -16.33 -15.88
C ALA A 85 10.36 -16.59 -15.91
N PHE A 86 10.89 -17.25 -14.87
CA PHE A 86 12.30 -17.61 -14.78
C PHE A 86 12.73 -18.57 -15.89
N ARG A 87 11.93 -19.59 -16.21
CA ARG A 87 12.24 -20.51 -17.32
C ARG A 87 12.31 -19.83 -18.69
N ARG A 88 11.64 -18.69 -18.88
CA ARG A 88 11.63 -17.96 -20.15
C ARG A 88 12.67 -16.85 -20.24
N GLN A 89 12.93 -16.16 -19.14
CA GLN A 89 13.70 -14.90 -19.13
C GLN A 89 14.81 -14.87 -18.07
N GLY A 90 15.00 -15.97 -17.33
CA GLY A 90 15.94 -16.03 -16.21
C GLY A 90 15.54 -15.08 -15.08
N GLU A 91 16.55 -14.50 -14.42
CA GLU A 91 16.36 -13.60 -13.29
C GLU A 91 15.58 -12.33 -13.64
N ALA A 92 15.70 -11.82 -14.89
CA ALA A 92 14.95 -10.66 -15.36
C ALA A 92 13.42 -10.87 -15.31
N GLY A 93 12.96 -12.11 -15.46
CA GLY A 93 11.54 -12.46 -15.33
C GLY A 93 11.02 -12.40 -13.89
N LEU A 94 11.92 -12.29 -12.90
CA LEU A 94 11.57 -12.10 -11.50
C LEU A 94 11.61 -10.63 -11.08
N GLU A 95 12.01 -9.70 -11.95
CA GLU A 95 11.95 -8.29 -11.62
C GLU A 95 10.49 -7.81 -11.47
N HIS A 96 10.24 -6.96 -10.49
CA HIS A 96 8.91 -6.41 -10.24
C HIS A 96 8.88 -4.92 -10.60
N HIS A 97 8.19 -4.57 -11.68
CA HIS A 97 7.98 -3.18 -12.06
C HIS A 97 6.68 -2.66 -11.43
N LEU A 98 6.80 -1.98 -10.28
CA LEU A 98 5.68 -1.47 -9.46
C LEU A 98 4.74 -0.50 -10.21
N SER A 99 5.21 0.14 -11.28
CA SER A 99 4.46 1.14 -12.05
C SER A 99 4.65 0.95 -13.55
N ARG A 100 4.44 -0.27 -14.06
CA ARG A 100 4.46 -0.50 -15.51
C ARG A 100 3.17 0.03 -16.12
N THR A 101 3.26 1.21 -16.73
CA THR A 101 2.17 1.75 -17.55
C THR A 101 2.23 1.12 -18.93
N TYR A 102 1.15 0.46 -19.33
CA TYR A 102 1.02 -0.15 -20.65
C TYR A 102 0.32 0.82 -21.60
N THR A 103 0.96 1.18 -22.70
CA THR A 103 0.34 2.02 -23.73
C THR A 103 -0.81 1.27 -24.43
N PRO A 104 -1.81 1.97 -24.99
CA PRO A 104 -2.89 1.31 -25.73
C PRO A 104 -2.41 0.39 -26.86
N GLU A 105 -1.36 0.80 -27.57
CA GLU A 105 -0.77 0.06 -28.69
C GLU A 105 -0.16 -1.25 -28.20
N PHE A 106 0.55 -1.21 -27.06
CA PHE A 106 1.09 -2.40 -26.44
C PHE A 106 -0.03 -3.36 -26.02
N ARG A 107 -1.10 -2.86 -25.39
CA ARG A 107 -2.25 -3.70 -24.99
C ARG A 107 -2.87 -4.38 -26.21
N LEU A 108 -3.04 -3.64 -27.31
CA LEU A 108 -3.58 -4.18 -28.55
C LEU A 108 -2.64 -5.24 -29.15
N CYS A 109 -1.33 -5.01 -29.13
CA CYS A 109 -0.34 -5.98 -29.58
C CYS A 109 -0.45 -7.31 -28.82
N VAL A 110 -0.52 -7.25 -27.48
CA VAL A 110 -0.67 -8.43 -26.62
C VAL A 110 -1.97 -9.19 -26.94
N VAL A 111 -3.08 -8.47 -27.10
CA VAL A 111 -4.37 -9.07 -27.45
C VAL A 111 -4.33 -9.75 -28.82
N ARG A 112 -3.76 -9.09 -29.83
CA ARG A 112 -3.62 -9.66 -31.18
C ARG A 112 -2.72 -10.90 -31.18
N TYR A 113 -1.61 -10.85 -30.43
CA TYR A 113 -0.73 -11.99 -30.26
C TYR A 113 -1.46 -13.21 -29.67
N MET A 114 -2.29 -13.00 -28.65
CA MET A 114 -3.09 -14.07 -28.06
C MET A 114 -4.10 -14.67 -29.05
N MET A 115 -4.76 -13.83 -29.83
CA MET A 115 -5.73 -14.28 -30.83
C MET A 115 -5.05 -15.08 -31.94
N ALA A 116 -3.90 -14.62 -32.42
CA ALA A 116 -3.15 -15.28 -33.48
C ALA A 116 -2.58 -16.63 -33.03
N ASN A 117 -1.96 -16.68 -31.85
CA ASN A 117 -1.26 -17.88 -31.37
C ASN A 117 -2.14 -18.82 -30.53
N ARG A 118 -3.40 -18.47 -30.30
CA ARG A 118 -4.35 -19.21 -29.44
C ARG A 118 -3.76 -19.58 -28.07
N CYS A 119 -2.90 -18.73 -27.52
CA CYS A 119 -2.20 -19.01 -26.27
C CYS A 119 -2.99 -18.54 -25.04
N SER A 120 -2.70 -19.14 -23.88
CA SER A 120 -3.34 -18.74 -22.64
C SER A 120 -2.87 -17.34 -22.17
N ALA A 121 -3.66 -16.70 -21.30
CA ALA A 121 -3.24 -15.44 -20.68
C ALA A 121 -1.96 -15.60 -19.86
N ALA A 122 -1.73 -16.78 -19.27
CA ALA A 122 -0.49 -17.09 -18.55
C ALA A 122 0.73 -17.13 -19.49
N ASP A 123 0.55 -17.71 -20.68
CA ASP A 123 1.60 -17.77 -21.69
C ASP A 123 1.92 -16.39 -22.25
N ALA A 124 0.90 -15.57 -22.55
CA ALA A 124 1.12 -14.19 -22.96
C ALA A 124 1.80 -13.38 -21.86
N SER A 125 1.40 -13.57 -20.60
CA SER A 125 2.01 -12.91 -19.43
C SER A 125 3.50 -13.19 -19.35
N ALA A 126 3.88 -14.46 -19.50
CA ALA A 126 5.27 -14.86 -19.46
C ALA A 126 6.06 -14.45 -20.73
N HIS A 127 5.40 -14.28 -21.88
CA HIS A 127 6.04 -13.81 -23.11
C HIS A 127 6.36 -12.30 -23.03
N PHE A 128 5.38 -11.48 -22.61
CA PHE A 128 5.50 -10.02 -22.56
C PHE A 128 6.06 -9.46 -21.24
N ASN A 129 6.51 -10.34 -20.33
CA ASN A 129 6.94 -10.02 -18.98
C ASN A 129 5.89 -9.20 -18.20
N ILE A 130 4.62 -9.58 -18.32
CA ILE A 130 3.53 -8.96 -17.57
C ILE A 130 3.42 -9.69 -16.22
N PRO A 131 3.40 -8.99 -15.07
CA PRO A 131 3.45 -9.65 -13.77
C PRO A 131 2.21 -10.45 -13.40
N ASN A 132 1.08 -10.22 -14.07
CA ASN A 132 -0.19 -10.88 -13.73
C ASN A 132 -1.05 -11.14 -14.97
N GLU A 133 -1.43 -12.40 -15.16
CA GLU A 133 -2.29 -12.83 -16.27
C GLU A 133 -3.69 -12.21 -16.21
N THR A 134 -4.18 -11.81 -15.02
CA THR A 134 -5.48 -11.15 -14.87
C THR A 134 -5.52 -9.79 -15.55
N ILE A 135 -4.38 -9.10 -15.67
CA ILE A 135 -4.25 -7.84 -16.42
C ILE A 135 -4.62 -8.08 -17.88
N ILE A 136 -4.08 -9.16 -18.45
CA ILE A 136 -4.30 -9.54 -19.84
C ILE A 136 -5.73 -10.06 -20.04
N GLN A 137 -6.25 -10.86 -19.10
CA GLN A 137 -7.66 -11.29 -19.13
C GLN A 137 -8.62 -10.09 -19.17
N ASN A 138 -8.34 -9.05 -18.38
CA ASN A 138 -9.11 -7.81 -18.39
C ASN A 138 -9.02 -7.07 -19.74
N TRP A 139 -7.84 -6.99 -20.34
CA TRP A 139 -7.69 -6.42 -21.69
C TRP A 139 -8.48 -7.21 -22.73
N MET A 140 -8.36 -8.53 -22.70
CA MET A 140 -9.09 -9.41 -23.62
C MET A 140 -10.60 -9.28 -23.47
N LYS A 141 -11.10 -9.19 -22.22
CA LYS A 141 -12.51 -8.92 -21.93
C LYS A 141 -12.96 -7.58 -22.53
N ARG A 142 -12.24 -6.50 -22.22
CA ARG A 142 -12.55 -5.15 -22.74
C ARG A 142 -12.52 -5.11 -24.27
N TYR A 143 -11.56 -5.78 -24.89
CA TYR A 143 -11.47 -5.87 -26.34
C TYR A 143 -12.65 -6.62 -26.97
N ARG A 144 -13.16 -7.68 -26.33
CA ARG A 144 -14.36 -8.38 -26.81
C ARG A 144 -15.63 -7.51 -26.69
N GLU A 145 -15.70 -6.66 -25.67
CA GLU A 145 -16.87 -5.81 -25.41
C GLU A 145 -16.90 -4.54 -26.26
N GLY A 146 -15.75 -3.91 -26.52
CA GLY A 146 -15.70 -2.61 -27.22
C GLY A 146 -14.49 -2.42 -28.15
N GLY A 147 -13.88 -3.52 -28.61
CA GLY A 147 -12.81 -3.50 -29.60
C GLY A 147 -11.55 -2.76 -29.14
N LYS A 148 -10.81 -2.19 -30.10
CA LYS A 148 -9.54 -1.49 -29.84
C LYS A 148 -9.71 -0.28 -28.93
N GLU A 149 -10.80 0.49 -29.08
CA GLU A 149 -11.04 1.71 -28.31
C GLU A 149 -11.25 1.42 -26.83
N ALA A 150 -11.87 0.28 -26.51
CA ALA A 150 -12.06 -0.16 -25.15
C ALA A 150 -10.76 -0.53 -24.43
N LEU A 151 -9.61 -0.66 -25.11
CA LEU A 151 -8.31 -0.89 -24.46
C LEU A 151 -7.66 0.37 -23.90
N ASN A 152 -8.14 1.55 -24.30
CA ASN A 152 -7.65 2.82 -23.79
C ASN A 152 -7.86 2.93 -22.27
N PRO A 153 -6.91 3.52 -21.51
CA PRO A 153 -7.18 3.83 -20.11
C PRO A 153 -8.40 4.76 -20.06
N SER A 154 -9.54 4.23 -19.59
CA SER A 154 -10.70 5.06 -19.29
C SER A 154 -10.28 6.01 -18.17
N LYS A 155 -10.69 7.28 -18.24
CA LYS A 155 -10.63 8.23 -17.12
C LYS A 155 -11.60 7.73 -16.05
N THR A 156 -11.28 6.62 -15.41
CA THR A 156 -12.20 5.92 -14.52
C THR A 156 -12.13 6.55 -13.14
N GLY A 157 -12.96 7.55 -12.96
CA GLY A 157 -13.34 8.13 -11.69
C GLY A 157 -14.42 9.18 -11.96
N PRO A 158 -15.40 9.37 -11.06
CA PRO A 158 -16.20 10.58 -11.10
C PRO A 158 -15.21 11.74 -11.10
N THR A 159 -15.22 12.55 -12.17
CA THR A 159 -14.57 13.85 -12.10
C THR A 159 -15.43 14.64 -11.14
N MET A 160 -14.99 14.73 -9.88
CA MET A 160 -15.67 15.59 -8.91
C MET A 160 -15.70 16.99 -9.54
N PRO A 161 -16.87 17.61 -9.69
CA PRO A 161 -16.94 19.01 -10.03
C PRO A 161 -16.05 19.74 -9.05
N LYS A 162 -14.99 20.37 -9.55
CA LYS A 162 -14.12 21.20 -8.74
C LYS A 162 -14.84 22.54 -8.67
N ASP A 163 -15.95 22.58 -7.94
CA ASP A 163 -16.55 23.84 -7.52
C ASP A 163 -15.52 24.48 -6.59
N LYS A 164 -14.64 25.27 -7.19
CA LYS A 164 -13.76 26.17 -6.45
C LYS A 164 -14.69 27.20 -5.86
N TYR A 165 -15.01 27.05 -4.58
CA TYR A 165 -15.45 28.20 -3.81
C TYR A 165 -14.27 29.18 -3.83
N GLU A 166 -14.42 30.26 -4.60
CA GLU A 166 -13.46 31.36 -4.61
C GLU A 166 -13.56 32.02 -3.24
N HIS A 167 -12.60 31.72 -2.37
CA HIS A 167 -12.43 32.51 -1.17
C HIS A 167 -11.91 33.86 -1.65
N ASP A 168 -12.81 34.86 -1.71
CA ASP A 168 -12.41 36.25 -1.81
C ASP A 168 -11.31 36.46 -0.76
N SER A 169 -10.08 36.75 -1.19
CA SER A 169 -8.91 36.90 -0.30
C SER A 169 -8.97 38.20 0.52
N LYS A 170 -10.19 38.75 0.71
CA LYS A 170 -10.43 39.92 1.54
C LYS A 170 -10.01 39.59 2.97
N PRO A 171 -9.18 40.43 3.60
CA PRO A 171 -8.89 40.29 5.02
C PRO A 171 -10.20 40.26 5.82
N PHE A 172 -10.24 39.46 6.89
CA PHE A 172 -11.40 39.36 7.80
C PHE A 172 -11.95 40.74 8.25
N SER A 173 -11.07 41.74 8.35
CA SER A 173 -11.41 43.11 8.73
C SER A 173 -12.24 43.89 7.71
N GLU A 174 -12.25 43.47 6.44
CA GLU A 174 -12.94 44.15 5.35
C GLU A 174 -14.24 43.44 4.95
N MET A 175 -14.53 42.30 5.58
CA MET A 175 -15.68 41.47 5.30
C MET A 175 -16.94 42.05 5.96
N THR A 176 -18.04 42.15 5.22
CA THR A 176 -19.33 42.55 5.77
C THR A 176 -19.90 41.46 6.70
N HIS A 177 -20.79 41.83 7.62
CA HIS A 177 -21.39 40.88 8.55
C HIS A 177 -22.10 39.71 7.84
N ALA A 178 -22.81 40.00 6.74
CA ALA A 178 -23.50 38.99 5.94
C ALA A 178 -22.55 38.05 5.19
N GLU A 179 -21.37 38.51 4.78
CA GLU A 179 -20.33 37.68 4.17
C GLU A 179 -19.68 36.76 5.21
N LEU A 180 -19.47 37.23 6.44
CA LEU A 180 -18.95 36.42 7.54
C LEU A 180 -19.89 35.27 7.94
N GLU A 181 -21.20 35.50 7.96
CA GLU A 181 -22.18 34.45 8.26
C GLU A 181 -22.17 33.33 7.21
N LYS A 182 -22.07 33.70 5.92
CA LYS A 182 -21.97 32.73 4.82
C LYS A 182 -20.69 31.89 4.91
N GLU A 183 -19.56 32.52 5.23
CA GLU A 183 -18.29 31.82 5.42
C GLU A 183 -18.37 30.84 6.62
N LEU A 184 -18.98 31.27 7.72
CA LEU A 184 -19.19 30.39 8.88
C LEU A 184 -20.09 29.21 8.55
N GLU A 185 -21.17 29.41 7.79
CA GLU A 185 -22.06 28.34 7.36
C GLU A 185 -21.32 27.34 6.45
N TYR A 186 -20.55 27.84 5.48
CA TYR A 186 -19.71 27.03 4.61
C TYR A 186 -18.70 26.20 5.40
N LEU A 187 -17.94 26.83 6.31
CA LEU A 187 -16.96 26.16 7.15
C LEU A 187 -17.60 25.12 8.08
N ARG A 188 -18.80 25.38 8.60
CA ARG A 188 -19.56 24.40 9.39
C ARG A 188 -19.97 23.20 8.53
N ALA A 189 -20.42 23.42 7.30
CA ALA A 189 -20.75 22.36 6.36
C ALA A 189 -19.52 21.51 5.98
N GLU A 190 -18.38 22.15 5.67
CA GLU A 190 -17.12 21.46 5.36
C GLU A 190 -16.64 20.62 6.55
N ASN A 191 -16.66 21.18 7.76
CA ASN A 191 -16.29 20.45 8.97
C ASN A 191 -17.22 19.25 9.24
N ALA A 192 -18.53 19.41 9.03
CA ALA A 192 -19.49 18.31 9.17
C ALA A 192 -19.20 17.19 8.15
N TYR A 193 -18.91 17.54 6.90
CA TYR A 193 -18.51 16.59 5.86
C TYR A 193 -17.23 15.83 6.22
N LEU A 194 -16.20 16.54 6.69
CA LEU A 194 -14.94 15.94 7.11
C LEU A 194 -15.10 14.98 8.29
N LYS A 195 -15.95 15.31 9.28
CA LYS A 195 -16.32 14.43 10.39
C LYS A 195 -17.02 13.17 9.89
N LYS A 196 -18.00 13.29 9.00
CA LYS A 196 -18.70 12.14 8.39
C LYS A 196 -17.73 11.23 7.63
N ARG A 197 -16.77 11.80 6.90
CA ARG A 197 -15.73 11.04 6.19
C ARG A 197 -14.76 10.31 7.13
N LYS A 198 -14.48 10.85 8.31
CA LYS A 198 -13.68 10.17 9.36
C LYS A 198 -14.47 9.00 9.93
N ALA A 199 -15.71 9.23 10.35
CA ALA A 199 -16.60 8.19 10.88
C ALA A 199 -16.76 7.00 9.92
N LEU A 200 -16.97 7.26 8.62
CA LEU A 200 -17.07 6.18 7.61
C LEU A 200 -15.79 5.34 7.48
N ARG A 201 -14.61 5.94 7.68
CA ARG A 201 -13.34 5.19 7.64
C ARG A 201 -13.17 4.32 8.87
N GLU A 202 -13.53 4.85 10.03
CA GLU A 202 -13.51 4.13 11.31
C GLU A 202 -14.50 2.96 11.30
N GLU A 203 -15.72 3.17 10.80
CA GLU A 203 -16.74 2.12 10.65
C GLU A 203 -16.25 0.99 9.73
N LYS A 204 -15.64 1.33 8.58
CA LYS A 204 -15.05 0.33 7.68
C LYS A 204 -13.95 -0.48 8.37
N ALA A 205 -13.06 0.18 9.12
CA ALA A 205 -12.00 -0.49 9.85
C ALA A 205 -12.55 -1.43 10.93
N LEU A 206 -13.56 -1.01 11.69
CA LEU A 206 -14.25 -1.82 12.69
C LEU A 206 -14.92 -3.05 12.06
N ARG A 207 -15.63 -2.86 10.94
CA ARG A 207 -16.27 -3.96 10.21
C ARG A 207 -15.27 -4.98 9.67
N GLU A 208 -14.10 -4.52 9.23
CA GLU A 208 -13.02 -5.41 8.82
C GLU A 208 -12.40 -6.18 9.99
N GLN A 209 -12.27 -5.56 11.17
CA GLN A 209 -11.81 -6.22 12.39
C GLN A 209 -12.80 -7.29 12.86
N GLN A 210 -14.10 -6.97 12.91
CA GLN A 210 -15.14 -7.92 13.30
C GLN A 210 -15.18 -9.14 12.39
N LYS A 211 -15.07 -8.95 11.06
CA LYS A 211 -14.97 -10.06 10.10
C LYS A 211 -13.74 -10.94 10.37
N LYS A 212 -12.59 -10.35 10.72
CA LYS A 212 -11.38 -11.14 11.02
C LYS A 212 -11.56 -11.96 12.29
N LEU A 213 -12.15 -11.38 13.34
CA LEU A 213 -12.45 -12.07 14.59
C LEU A 213 -13.40 -13.26 14.35
N SER A 214 -14.54 -13.04 13.67
CA SER A 214 -15.51 -14.11 13.41
C SER A 214 -14.98 -15.25 12.53
N THR A 215 -14.00 -14.98 11.66
CA THR A 215 -13.39 -16.03 10.80
C THR A 215 -12.28 -16.80 11.55
N THR A 216 -11.83 -16.31 12.69
CA THR A 216 -10.77 -16.95 13.50
C THR A 216 -11.35 -17.93 14.50
N ASP A 217 -12.59 -17.71 14.96
CA ASP A 217 -13.29 -18.60 15.90
C ASP A 217 -13.90 -19.85 15.21
N GLU A 218 -13.94 -19.90 13.88
CA GLU A 218 -14.48 -21.01 13.07
C GLU A 218 -13.39 -22.01 12.57
N LYS A 219 -12.15 -21.93 13.07
CA LYS A 219 -11.02 -22.78 12.65
C LYS A 219 -10.35 -23.49 13.81
#